data_AF-A0AAP5YXL0-F1
#
_entry.id   AF-A0AAP5YXL0-F1
#
_cell.length_a   1.000
_cell.length_b   1.000
_cell.length_c   1.000
_cell.angle_alpha   90.00
_cell.angle_beta   90.00
_cell.angle_gamma   90.00
#
_symmetry.space_group_name_H-M   'P 1'
#
loop_
_entity.id
_entity.type
_entity.pdbx_description
1 polymer ?
#
loop_
_entity_poly.entity_id
_entity_poly.type
_entity_poly.pdbx_seq_one_letter_code
_entity_poly.pdbx_strand_id
1 'polypeptide(L)'
;MKVFGRFFLALFATVGLSACSSLPEELTASTELVVTDYKAFAESQGQVSEDVRLGGIIAKVDNFKDKTRLEIVNLPISKSGKPDIDEEPTGRFVAYFDGYLEPVAFSEGRLVTVVGKGTGEEEGKIGEHGYIFPVIKGEGYRLWKIEERVRMYDSPTYFYPCYSINCRMWRNDFPQDGKVIKQVK
;
A
#
# COMPACT_ATOMS: atom_id res chain seq x y z
N MET A 1 -49.61 9.43 -0.87
CA MET A 1 -48.43 10.25 -1.27
C MET A 1 -47.30 10.35 -0.22
N LYS A 2 -47.38 9.74 0.99
CA LYS A 2 -46.27 9.76 1.99
C LYS A 2 -45.21 8.65 1.82
N VAL A 3 -45.52 7.59 1.06
CA VAL A 3 -44.63 6.42 0.87
C VAL A 3 -43.52 6.71 -0.15
N PHE A 4 -43.84 7.48 -1.20
CA PHE A 4 -42.90 7.81 -2.27
C PHE A 4 -41.74 8.69 -1.80
N GLY A 5 -41.99 9.63 -0.88
CA GLY A 5 -40.94 10.48 -0.29
C GLY A 5 -39.99 9.71 0.63
N ARG A 6 -40.45 8.64 1.30
CA ARG A 6 -39.61 7.79 2.14
C ARG A 6 -38.70 6.89 1.30
N PHE A 7 -39.18 6.40 0.16
CA PHE A 7 -38.37 5.67 -0.81
C PHE A 7 -37.29 6.55 -1.47
N PHE A 8 -37.63 7.79 -1.83
CA PHE A 8 -36.67 8.73 -2.40
C PHE A 8 -35.55 9.10 -1.40
N LEU A 9 -35.89 9.28 -0.12
CA LEU A 9 -34.92 9.58 0.94
C LEU A 9 -34.04 8.37 1.26
N ALA A 10 -34.58 7.15 1.20
CA ALA A 10 -33.82 5.92 1.34
C ALA A 10 -32.87 5.69 0.15
N LEU A 11 -33.30 6.00 -1.08
CA LEU A 11 -32.46 5.89 -2.29
C LEU A 11 -31.32 6.92 -2.30
N PHE A 12 -31.56 8.13 -1.80
CA PHE A 12 -30.50 9.15 -1.69
C PHE A 12 -29.49 8.80 -0.59
N ALA A 13 -29.94 8.16 0.49
CA ALA A 13 -29.08 7.70 1.57
C ALA A 13 -28.18 6.52 1.16
N THR A 14 -28.63 5.64 0.26
CA THR A 14 -27.79 4.54 -0.26
C THR A 14 -26.76 5.00 -1.28
N VAL A 15 -27.05 6.05 -2.06
CA VAL A 15 -26.10 6.64 -3.03
C VAL A 15 -25.01 7.47 -2.34
N GLY A 16 -25.28 8.06 -1.17
CA GLY A 16 -24.31 8.85 -0.42
C GLY A 16 -23.21 8.06 0.32
N LEU A 17 -23.27 6.73 0.32
CA LEU A 17 -22.34 5.86 1.06
C LEU A 17 -21.26 5.20 0.19
N SER A 18 -21.16 5.54 -1.10
CA SER A 18 -20.03 5.14 -1.93
C SER A 18 -18.78 5.98 -1.62
N ALA A 19 -18.29 5.88 -0.37
CA ALA A 19 -16.92 6.26 -0.06
C ALA A 19 -15.99 5.22 -0.71
N CYS A 20 -15.74 5.36 -2.01
CA CYS A 20 -14.69 4.60 -2.68
C CYS A 20 -13.37 4.94 -1.99
N SER A 21 -12.76 3.94 -1.36
CA SER A 21 -11.36 3.97 -0.96
C SER A 21 -10.54 4.35 -2.19
N SER A 22 -10.13 5.62 -2.29
CA SER A 22 -9.45 6.13 -3.47
C SER A 22 -8.05 5.54 -3.57
N LEU A 23 -7.81 4.77 -4.62
CA LEU A 23 -6.46 4.42 -5.02
C LEU A 23 -5.71 5.72 -5.38
N PRO A 24 -4.45 5.89 -4.96
CA PRO A 24 -3.67 7.07 -5.33
C PRO A 24 -3.48 7.20 -6.83
N GLU A 25 -3.45 8.44 -7.32
CA GLU A 25 -3.33 8.76 -8.75
C GLU A 25 -2.06 8.15 -9.36
N GLU A 26 -0.95 8.11 -8.60
CA GLU A 26 0.33 7.56 -9.06
C GLU A 26 0.33 6.04 -9.28
N LEU A 27 -0.66 5.34 -8.72
CA LEU A 27 -0.84 3.90 -8.89
C LEU A 27 -1.90 3.57 -9.94
N THR A 28 -2.52 4.56 -10.58
CA THR A 28 -3.52 4.35 -11.63
C THR A 28 -2.87 3.60 -12.79
N ALA A 29 -3.49 2.49 -13.18
CA ALA A 29 -3.05 1.74 -14.35
C ALA A 29 -3.70 2.34 -15.60
N SER A 30 -3.06 2.11 -16.75
CA SER A 30 -3.61 2.50 -18.05
C SER A 30 -4.74 1.56 -18.50
N THR A 31 -4.79 0.35 -17.95
CA THR A 31 -5.75 -0.71 -18.30
C THR A 31 -6.83 -0.89 -17.23
N GLU A 32 -8.06 -1.24 -17.64
CA GLU A 32 -9.19 -1.50 -16.71
C GLU A 32 -8.95 -2.74 -15.82
N LEU A 33 -8.31 -3.76 -16.38
CA LEU A 33 -7.88 -4.97 -15.69
C LEU A 33 -6.41 -4.83 -15.31
N VAL A 34 -6.09 -5.11 -14.05
CA VAL A 34 -4.74 -5.00 -13.50
C VAL A 34 -4.41 -6.29 -12.76
N VAL A 35 -3.26 -6.89 -13.09
CA VAL A 35 -2.76 -8.07 -12.41
C VAL A 35 -2.13 -7.65 -11.08
N THR A 36 -2.76 -8.07 -9.97
CA THR A 36 -2.26 -7.82 -8.61
C THR A 36 -1.77 -9.07 -7.89
N ASP A 37 -1.96 -10.24 -8.50
CA ASP A 37 -1.48 -11.52 -7.97
C ASP A 37 -0.08 -11.81 -8.50
N TYR A 38 0.90 -11.83 -7.60
CA TYR A 38 2.28 -12.17 -7.93
C TYR A 38 2.42 -13.58 -8.49
N LYS A 39 1.68 -14.57 -7.97
CA LYS A 39 1.82 -15.96 -8.42
C LYS A 39 1.39 -16.10 -9.86
N ALA A 40 0.23 -15.55 -10.20
CA ALA A 40 -0.25 -15.51 -11.58
C ALA A 40 0.74 -14.80 -12.52
N PHE A 41 1.33 -13.69 -12.07
CA PHE A 41 2.34 -12.96 -12.84
C PHE A 41 3.63 -13.78 -13.03
N ALA A 42 4.14 -14.42 -11.98
CA ALA A 42 5.33 -15.27 -12.05
C ALA A 42 5.09 -16.52 -12.92
N GLU A 43 3.93 -17.17 -12.81
CA GLU A 43 3.57 -18.34 -13.63
C GLU A 43 3.44 -17.99 -15.12
N SER A 44 3.05 -16.75 -15.43
CA SER A 44 3.05 -16.21 -16.81
C SER A 44 4.43 -15.85 -17.35
N GLN A 45 5.50 -16.18 -16.63
CA GLN A 45 6.87 -15.80 -16.97
C GLN A 45 7.05 -14.28 -17.12
N GLY A 46 6.34 -13.51 -16.29
CA GLY A 46 6.36 -12.05 -16.35
C GLY A 46 5.79 -11.44 -17.63
N GLN A 47 5.06 -12.22 -18.45
CA GLN A 47 4.45 -11.80 -19.70
C GLN A 47 2.93 -11.80 -19.59
N VAL A 48 2.37 -10.62 -19.34
CA VAL A 48 0.93 -10.37 -19.35
C VAL A 48 0.60 -9.19 -20.25
N SER A 49 -0.58 -9.21 -20.87
CA SER A 49 -1.06 -8.11 -21.73
C SER A 49 -1.52 -6.90 -20.92
N GLU A 50 -2.04 -7.15 -19.73
CA GLU A 50 -2.56 -6.16 -18.80
C GLU A 50 -1.42 -5.46 -18.03
N ASP A 51 -1.75 -4.32 -17.43
CA ASP A 51 -0.83 -3.70 -16.48
C ASP A 51 -0.72 -4.55 -15.20
N VAL A 52 0.46 -4.55 -14.62
CA VAL A 52 0.80 -5.26 -13.40
C VAL A 52 0.95 -4.25 -12.28
N ARG A 53 0.31 -4.51 -11.14
CA ARG A 53 0.49 -3.72 -9.93
C ARG A 53 0.84 -4.63 -8.77
N LEU A 54 2.11 -4.58 -8.38
CA LEU A 54 2.64 -5.37 -7.27
C LEU A 54 3.32 -4.45 -6.26
N GLY A 55 3.40 -4.93 -5.03
CA GLY A 55 4.02 -4.17 -3.94
C GLY A 55 4.81 -5.07 -3.03
N GLY A 56 5.55 -4.44 -2.13
CA GLY A 56 6.50 -5.19 -1.32
C GLY A 56 7.49 -4.31 -0.57
N ILE A 57 8.54 -4.97 -0.12
CA ILE A 57 9.68 -4.35 0.56
C ILE A 57 10.86 -4.27 -0.41
N ILE A 58 11.49 -3.12 -0.51
CA ILE A 58 12.71 -2.95 -1.31
C ILE A 58 13.83 -3.78 -0.68
N ALA A 59 14.33 -4.75 -1.44
CA ALA A 59 15.43 -5.62 -1.06
C ALA A 59 16.78 -5.06 -1.49
N LYS A 60 16.82 -4.41 -2.66
CA LYS A 60 18.03 -3.84 -3.25
C LYS A 60 17.69 -2.75 -4.26
N VAL A 61 18.59 -1.76 -4.40
CA VAL A 61 18.52 -0.71 -5.42
C VAL A 61 19.83 -0.67 -6.19
N ASP A 62 19.77 -0.84 -7.50
CA ASP A 62 20.91 -0.69 -8.41
C ASP A 62 20.63 0.44 -9.39
N ASN A 63 21.45 1.49 -9.36
CA ASN A 63 21.38 2.60 -10.30
C ASN A 63 22.36 2.38 -11.45
N PHE A 64 21.82 2.23 -12.65
CA PHE A 64 22.59 2.21 -13.88
C PHE A 64 22.64 3.62 -14.49
N LYS A 65 23.35 3.75 -15.62
CA LYS A 65 23.54 5.04 -16.30
C LYS A 65 22.21 5.71 -16.69
N ASP A 66 21.26 4.93 -17.20
CA ASP A 66 20.02 5.44 -17.81
C ASP A 66 18.75 4.88 -17.16
N LYS A 67 18.87 4.02 -16.14
CA LYS A 67 17.75 3.35 -15.47
C LYS A 67 18.07 2.94 -14.04
N THR A 68 17.04 2.86 -13.20
CA THR A 68 17.12 2.27 -11.87
C THR A 68 16.46 0.90 -11.86
N ARG A 69 17.12 -0.07 -11.24
CA ARG A 69 16.60 -1.41 -10.96
C ARG A 69 16.28 -1.53 -9.48
N LEU A 70 15.02 -1.80 -9.17
CA LEU A 70 14.57 -2.13 -7.82
C LEU A 70 14.32 -3.63 -7.74
N GLU A 71 14.95 -4.30 -6.79
CA GLU A 71 14.59 -5.66 -6.39
C GLU A 71 13.62 -5.57 -5.22
N ILE A 72 12.44 -6.18 -5.36
CA ILE A 72 11.35 -6.04 -4.40
C ILE A 72 10.92 -7.42 -3.93
N VAL A 73 10.90 -7.61 -2.61
CA VAL A 73 10.27 -8.76 -1.96
C VAL A 73 8.77 -8.58 -2.01
N ASN A 74 8.07 -9.45 -2.73
CA ASN A 74 6.64 -9.32 -2.95
C ASN A 74 5.84 -9.51 -1.66
N LEU A 75 4.89 -8.60 -1.41
CA LEU A 75 3.87 -8.72 -0.40
C LEU A 75 2.49 -8.48 -1.05
N PRO A 76 1.44 -9.21 -0.63
CA PRO A 76 0.08 -8.92 -1.05
C PRO A 76 -0.26 -7.44 -0.83
N ILE A 77 -0.91 -6.82 -1.82
CA ILE A 77 -1.33 -5.42 -1.71
C ILE A 77 -2.81 -5.33 -1.36
N SER A 78 -3.14 -4.41 -0.47
CA SER A 78 -4.53 -4.05 -0.17
C SER A 78 -5.19 -3.32 -1.34
N LYS A 79 -6.51 -3.10 -1.27
CA LYS A 79 -7.26 -2.34 -2.29
C LYS A 79 -6.76 -0.91 -2.51
N SER A 80 -6.09 -0.31 -1.52
CA SER A 80 -5.45 1.00 -1.63
C SER A 80 -4.05 0.94 -2.26
N GLY A 81 -3.59 -0.25 -2.64
CA GLY A 81 -2.27 -0.52 -3.17
C GLY A 81 -1.20 -0.67 -2.10
N LYS A 82 -1.49 -0.49 -0.80
CA LYS A 82 -0.50 -0.60 0.27
C LYS A 82 -0.11 -2.07 0.48
N PRO A 83 1.20 -2.42 0.50
CA PRO A 83 1.65 -3.77 0.84
C PRO A 83 1.31 -4.12 2.28
N ASP A 84 0.84 -5.34 2.49
CA ASP A 84 0.54 -5.88 3.80
C ASP A 84 1.79 -6.50 4.44
N ILE A 85 2.18 -5.98 5.60
CA ILE A 85 3.40 -6.41 6.32
C ILE A 85 3.13 -7.56 7.29
N ASP A 86 1.85 -7.89 7.51
CA ASP A 86 1.44 -9.00 8.38
C ASP A 86 1.36 -10.33 7.59
N GLU A 87 1.46 -10.27 6.27
CA GLU A 87 1.44 -11.42 5.36
C GLU A 87 2.86 -11.93 5.02
N GLU A 88 2.97 -13.23 4.71
CA GLU A 88 4.23 -13.82 4.31
C GLU A 88 4.65 -13.41 2.87
N PRO A 89 5.95 -13.16 2.63
CA PRO A 89 6.46 -12.92 1.29
C PRO A 89 6.26 -14.09 0.34
N THR A 90 5.75 -13.83 -0.87
CA THR A 90 5.46 -14.89 -1.86
C THR A 90 6.49 -15.00 -2.99
N GLY A 91 7.55 -14.19 -2.97
CA GLY A 91 8.65 -14.24 -3.95
C GLY A 91 9.36 -12.89 -4.11
N ARG A 92 10.11 -12.72 -5.20
CA ARG A 92 10.77 -11.46 -5.55
C ARG A 92 10.53 -11.12 -7.01
N PHE A 93 10.32 -9.84 -7.29
CA PHE A 93 10.24 -9.33 -8.65
C PHE A 93 11.19 -8.13 -8.81
N VAL A 94 11.45 -7.78 -10.06
CA VAL A 94 12.29 -6.64 -10.40
C VAL A 94 11.44 -5.58 -11.09
N ALA A 95 11.64 -4.32 -10.68
CA ALA A 95 11.06 -3.18 -11.36
C ALA A 95 12.16 -2.28 -11.95
N TYR A 96 12.06 -1.98 -13.24
CA TYR A 96 12.92 -1.01 -13.91
C TYR A 96 12.19 0.31 -14.09
N PHE A 97 12.85 1.40 -13.69
CA PHE A 97 12.40 2.77 -13.96
C PHE A 97 13.41 3.48 -14.86
N ASP A 98 12.91 4.21 -15.84
CA ASP A 98 13.75 5.03 -16.72
C ASP A 98 14.30 6.22 -15.91
N GLY A 99 15.62 6.47 -16.00
CA GLY A 99 16.31 7.54 -15.27
C GLY A 99 16.87 7.13 -13.90
N TYR A 100 17.03 8.12 -13.02
CA TYR A 100 17.66 7.98 -11.70
C TYR A 100 16.62 8.11 -10.58
N LEU A 101 16.60 7.14 -9.67
CA LEU A 101 15.91 7.23 -8.39
C LEU A 101 16.94 7.40 -7.25
N GLU A 102 16.66 8.34 -6.34
CA GLU A 102 17.49 8.65 -5.18
C GLU A 102 17.57 7.45 -4.20
N PRO A 103 18.74 6.79 -4.03
CA PRO A 103 18.88 5.60 -3.17
C PRO A 103 18.48 5.83 -1.73
N VAL A 104 18.67 7.05 -1.19
CA VAL A 104 18.27 7.36 0.19
C VAL A 104 16.74 7.34 0.33
N ALA A 105 16.01 7.79 -0.69
CA ALA A 105 14.55 7.76 -0.69
C ALA A 105 14.01 6.33 -0.86
N PHE A 106 14.69 5.51 -1.66
CA PHE A 106 14.36 4.12 -1.99
C PHE A 106 15.16 3.09 -1.19
N SER A 107 15.64 3.46 0.00
CA SER A 107 16.50 2.60 0.80
C SER A 107 15.89 1.23 1.05
N GLU A 108 16.75 0.22 1.22
CA GLU A 108 16.34 -1.13 1.62
C GLU A 108 15.42 -1.11 2.85
N GLY A 109 14.45 -2.02 2.88
CA GLY A 109 13.45 -2.11 3.95
C GLY A 109 12.25 -1.17 3.80
N ARG A 110 12.24 -0.28 2.80
CA ARG A 110 11.10 0.60 2.54
C ARG A 110 9.99 -0.13 1.79
N LEU A 111 8.75 0.20 2.12
CA LEU A 111 7.57 -0.29 1.43
C LEU A 111 7.32 0.48 0.13
N VAL A 112 7.10 -0.25 -0.94
CA VAL A 112 6.85 0.30 -2.27
C VAL A 112 5.73 -0.47 -2.97
N THR A 113 4.95 0.25 -3.78
CA THR A 113 4.05 -0.34 -4.77
C THR A 113 4.43 0.20 -6.12
N VAL A 114 4.46 -0.67 -7.12
CA VAL A 114 4.83 -0.36 -8.49
C VAL A 114 3.66 -0.73 -9.39
N VAL A 115 3.42 0.09 -10.41
CA VAL A 115 2.52 -0.20 -11.52
C VAL A 115 3.26 -0.04 -12.84
N GLY A 116 3.00 -0.93 -13.79
CA GLY A 116 3.61 -0.88 -15.12
C GLY A 116 3.38 -2.15 -15.91
N LYS A 117 4.23 -2.43 -16.91
CA LYS A 117 4.04 -3.56 -17.82
C LYS A 117 4.97 -4.71 -17.53
N GLY A 118 4.46 -5.94 -17.64
CA GLY A 118 5.28 -7.15 -17.64
C GLY A 118 6.19 -7.20 -18.88
N THR A 119 7.48 -7.43 -18.68
CA THR A 119 8.48 -7.44 -19.76
C THR A 119 9.22 -8.77 -19.90
N GLY A 120 8.73 -9.82 -19.23
CA GLY A 120 9.37 -11.14 -19.18
C GLY A 120 10.11 -11.37 -17.86
N GLU A 121 11.17 -12.16 -17.93
CA GLU A 121 11.97 -12.56 -16.77
C GLU A 121 13.45 -12.20 -16.94
N GLU A 122 14.13 -12.03 -15.81
CA GLU A 122 15.55 -11.80 -15.73
C GLU A 122 16.18 -12.83 -14.81
N GLU A 123 17.24 -13.49 -15.28
CA GLU A 123 18.06 -14.34 -14.42
C GLU A 123 18.94 -13.49 -13.51
N GLY A 124 18.96 -13.82 -12.23
CA GLY A 124 19.80 -13.18 -11.24
C GLY A 124 20.16 -14.13 -10.11
N LYS A 125 20.56 -13.55 -8.98
CA LYS A 125 20.92 -14.32 -7.79
C LYS A 125 20.36 -13.68 -6.54
N ILE A 126 19.94 -14.52 -5.60
CA ILE A 126 19.65 -14.15 -4.22
C ILE A 126 20.75 -14.76 -3.37
N GLY A 127 21.72 -13.93 -2.96
CA GLY A 127 22.97 -14.42 -2.40
C GLY A 127 23.72 -15.26 -3.44
N GLU A 128 23.94 -16.55 -3.15
CA GLU A 128 24.62 -17.48 -4.06
C GLU A 128 23.66 -18.31 -4.92
N HIS A 129 22.35 -18.29 -4.61
CA HIS A 129 21.36 -19.08 -5.32
C HIS A 129 20.88 -18.37 -6.59
N GLY A 130 20.87 -19.09 -7.71
CA GLY A 130 20.23 -18.62 -8.94
C GLY A 130 18.72 -18.44 -8.74
N TYR A 131 18.19 -17.33 -9.25
CA TYR A 131 16.78 -16.99 -9.16
C TYR A 131 16.32 -16.32 -10.44
N ILE A 132 15.08 -16.60 -10.86
CA ILE A 132 14.46 -15.99 -12.02
C ILE A 132 13.45 -14.97 -11.53
N PHE A 133 13.68 -13.71 -11.86
CA PHE A 133 12.82 -12.60 -11.44
C PHE A 133 11.87 -12.24 -12.56
N PRO A 134 10.54 -12.25 -12.34
CA PRO A 134 9.63 -11.60 -13.27
C PRO A 134 9.85 -10.08 -13.22
N VAL A 135 9.80 -9.43 -14.39
CA VAL A 135 10.25 -8.06 -14.59
C VAL A 135 9.09 -7.15 -14.97
N ILE A 136 8.96 -6.05 -14.24
CA ILE A 136 8.03 -4.96 -14.53
C ILE A 136 8.82 -3.76 -15.06
N LYS A 137 8.44 -3.23 -16.21
CA LYS A 137 8.81 -1.87 -16.61
C LYS A 137 7.87 -0.91 -15.87
N GLY A 138 8.38 -0.26 -14.83
CA GLY A 138 7.62 0.63 -13.96
C GLY A 138 7.24 1.93 -14.67
N GLU A 139 5.95 2.23 -14.69
CA GLU A 139 5.38 3.48 -15.20
C GLU A 139 5.00 4.42 -14.05
N GLY A 140 4.65 3.84 -12.89
CA GLY A 140 4.33 4.57 -11.67
C GLY A 140 4.77 3.82 -10.42
N TYR A 141 5.00 4.55 -9.33
CA TYR A 141 5.32 3.97 -8.04
C TYR A 141 4.78 4.81 -6.88
N ARG A 142 4.66 4.17 -5.72
CA ARG A 142 4.34 4.84 -4.47
C ARG A 142 5.17 4.29 -3.33
N LEU A 143 5.88 5.17 -2.64
CA LEU A 143 6.60 4.85 -1.41
C LEU A 143 5.68 5.03 -0.20
N TRP A 144 5.61 4.01 0.64
CA TRP A 144 4.79 4.04 1.85
C TRP A 144 5.67 4.36 3.07
N LYS A 145 5.13 5.18 3.96
CA LYS A 145 5.72 5.45 5.26
C LYS A 145 5.08 4.51 6.28
N ILE A 146 5.92 3.79 7.04
CA ILE A 146 5.46 3.06 8.21
C ILE A 146 5.34 4.10 9.33
N GLU A 147 4.10 4.39 9.73
CA GLU A 147 3.83 5.28 10.86
C GLU A 147 3.43 4.43 12.07
N GLU A 148 4.31 4.35 13.07
CA GLU A 148 3.94 3.85 14.39
C GLU A 148 3.09 4.91 15.09
N ARG A 149 1.84 4.56 15.39
CA ARG A 149 0.94 5.38 16.21
C ARG A 149 0.65 4.67 17.51
N VAL A 150 0.75 5.40 18.61
CA VAL A 150 0.38 4.90 19.94
C VAL A 150 -0.97 5.50 20.28
N ARG A 151 -1.97 4.64 20.48
CA ARG A 151 -3.26 5.03 21.06
C ARG A 151 -3.08 5.17 22.56
N MET A 152 -3.00 6.40 23.04
CA MET A 152 -2.99 6.68 24.47
C MET A 152 -4.44 6.70 24.96
N TYR A 153 -4.78 5.74 25.83
CA TYR A 153 -5.99 5.80 26.63
C TYR A 153 -5.64 6.53 27.92
N ASP A 154 -5.87 7.84 27.95
CA ASP A 154 -5.85 8.58 29.21
C ASP A 154 -7.14 8.22 29.94
N SER A 155 -7.10 7.15 30.73
CA SER A 155 -8.24 6.78 31.56
C SER A 155 -8.27 7.75 32.74
N PRO A 156 -9.29 8.60 32.88
CA PRO A 156 -9.39 9.44 34.05
C PRO A 156 -9.46 8.54 35.28
N THR A 157 -8.47 8.68 36.18
CA THR A 157 -8.34 7.86 37.39
C THR A 157 -9.52 8.06 38.36
N TYR A 158 -10.36 9.06 38.10
CA TYR A 158 -11.59 9.35 38.84
C TYR A 158 -12.82 8.94 38.03
N PHE A 159 -13.33 7.74 38.31
CA PHE A 159 -14.70 7.36 37.95
C PHE A 159 -15.67 8.23 38.77
N TYR A 160 -16.06 9.39 38.26
CA TYR A 160 -17.29 10.02 38.74
C TYR A 160 -18.48 9.22 38.19
N PRO A 161 -19.39 8.71 39.03
CA PRO A 161 -20.58 8.01 38.55
C PRO A 161 -21.49 9.01 37.83
N CYS A 162 -21.37 9.09 36.51
CA CYS A 162 -22.15 10.00 35.68
C CYS A 162 -23.45 9.31 35.24
N TYR A 163 -24.51 9.51 36.00
CA TYR A 163 -25.86 8.99 35.71
C TYR A 163 -26.79 10.13 35.26
N SER A 164 -26.58 10.75 34.09
CA SER A 164 -27.62 11.57 33.43
C SER A 164 -27.32 11.91 31.96
N ILE A 165 -28.33 12.41 31.25
CA ILE A 165 -28.24 12.97 29.88
C ILE A 165 -27.29 14.19 29.76
N ASN A 166 -26.84 14.76 30.89
CA ASN A 166 -25.93 15.91 30.90
C ASN A 166 -24.45 15.53 31.06
N CYS A 167 -24.07 14.26 30.85
CA CYS A 167 -22.67 13.86 30.81
C CYS A 167 -21.99 14.48 29.58
N ARG A 168 -21.37 15.65 29.76
CA ARG A 168 -20.38 16.20 28.82
C ARG A 168 -19.10 15.38 28.97
N MET A 169 -18.98 14.28 28.22
CA MET A 169 -17.65 13.72 27.95
C MET A 169 -16.83 14.81 27.26
N TRP A 170 -15.70 15.18 27.85
CA TRP A 170 -14.78 16.11 27.24
C TRP A 170 -13.99 15.39 26.16
N ARG A 171 -13.52 16.12 25.14
CA ARG A 171 -12.77 15.54 24.01
C ARG A 171 -11.48 14.80 24.46
N ASN A 172 -11.00 15.08 25.67
CA ASN A 172 -9.84 14.42 26.28
C ASN A 172 -10.17 13.05 26.89
N ASP A 173 -11.45 12.69 27.03
CA ASP A 173 -11.88 11.35 27.51
C ASP A 173 -11.81 10.29 26.40
N PHE A 174 -11.49 10.69 25.16
CA PHE A 174 -11.33 9.78 24.02
C PHE A 174 -9.85 9.47 23.75
N PRO A 175 -9.53 8.27 23.24
CA PRO A 175 -8.16 7.88 22.96
C PRO A 175 -7.52 8.88 21.99
N GLN A 176 -6.35 9.40 22.36
CA GLN A 176 -5.59 10.29 21.50
C GLN A 176 -4.52 9.50 20.74
N ASP A 177 -4.39 9.80 19.46
CA ASP A 177 -3.34 9.23 18.63
C ASP A 177 -2.05 10.03 18.85
N GLY A 178 -1.09 9.42 19.53
CA GLY A 178 0.27 9.94 19.66
C GLY A 178 1.18 9.44 18.54
N LYS A 179 2.11 10.28 18.08
CA LYS A 179 3.17 9.89 17.15
C LYS A 179 4.41 9.49 17.93
N VAL A 180 4.99 8.33 17.64
CA VAL A 180 6.29 7.93 18.21
C VAL A 180 7.39 8.76 17.55
N ILE A 181 8.11 9.56 18.34
CA ILE A 181 9.30 10.30 17.90
C ILE A 181 10.51 9.62 18.52
N LYS A 182 11.25 8.85 17.73
CA LYS A 182 12.51 8.20 18.17
C LYS A 182 13.58 9.30 18.32
N GLN A 183 14.03 9.56 19.54
CA GLN A 183 15.14 10.49 19.79
C GLN A 183 16.47 9.75 19.55
N VAL A 184 17.35 10.35 18.76
CA VAL A 184 18.73 9.88 18.59
C VAL A 184 19.52 10.38 19.79
N LYS A 185 20.20 9.46 20.49
CA LYS A 185 21.08 9.78 21.62
C LYS A 185 22.50 10.03 21.14
#